data_AF-A0A524F4A2-F1
#
_entry.id   AF-A0A524F4A2-F1
#
_cell.length_a   1.000
_cell.length_b   1.000
_cell.length_c   1.000
_cell.angle_alpha   90.00
_cell.angle_beta   90.00
_cell.angle_gamma   90.00
#
_symmetry.space_group_name_H-M   'P 1'
#
loop_
_entity.id
_entity.type
_entity.pdbx_description
1 polymer ?
#
loop_
_entity_poly.entity_id
_entity_poly.type
_entity_poly.pdbx_seq_one_letter_code
_entity_poly.pdbx_strand_id
1 'polypeptide(L)'
;MLLNMLQMDMDIPPGILITYLILVGIGFIASVLFLKLGLIFVKAERNRGFKWLSISFLIQVVVIFMMGSPFILLGIAEAYNGGPSPGLIIFVIVIAIFIDMNVINVIHRTGLFKSIWPFMLMAIPIAATVGFGIMIERLGLFIRF
;
A
#
# COMPACT_ATOMS: atom_id res chain seq x y z
N MET A 1 -2.49 -9.16 -11.52
CA MET A 1 -1.56 -10.28 -11.26
C MET A 1 -2.18 -11.34 -10.37
N LEU A 2 -2.63 -11.04 -9.13
CA LEU A 2 -3.33 -12.02 -8.29
C LEU A 2 -4.56 -12.66 -8.98
N LEU A 3 -5.29 -11.87 -9.79
CA LEU A 3 -6.42 -12.34 -10.59
C LEU A 3 -5.99 -13.28 -11.74
N ASN A 4 -4.91 -12.95 -12.46
CA ASN A 4 -4.36 -13.81 -13.52
C ASN A 4 -3.75 -15.09 -12.94
N MET A 5 -3.25 -15.05 -11.70
CA MET A 5 -2.76 -16.22 -10.95
C MET A 5 -3.89 -17.08 -10.36
N LEU A 6 -5.09 -16.53 -10.19
CA LEU A 6 -6.32 -17.26 -9.82
C LEU A 6 -7.03 -17.86 -11.05
N GLN A 7 -6.80 -17.30 -12.24
CA GLN A 7 -7.41 -17.72 -13.50
C GLN A 7 -6.54 -18.69 -14.31
N MET A 8 -5.21 -18.65 -14.14
CA MET A 8 -4.36 -19.78 -14.50
C MET A 8 -4.47 -20.80 -13.37
N ASP A 9 -4.80 -22.04 -13.71
CA ASP A 9 -4.87 -23.22 -12.83
C ASP A 9 -3.48 -23.58 -12.27
N MET A 10 -2.84 -22.63 -11.59
CA MET A 10 -1.59 -22.81 -10.89
C MET A 10 -1.92 -23.38 -9.53
N ASP A 11 -1.48 -24.61 -9.34
CA ASP A 11 -1.38 -25.28 -8.05
C ASP A 11 -0.40 -24.49 -7.16
N ILE A 12 -0.84 -23.35 -6.59
CA ILE A 12 -0.07 -22.56 -5.64
C ILE A 12 -0.09 -23.34 -4.34
N PRO A 13 1.07 -23.79 -3.81
CA PRO A 13 1.11 -24.51 -2.55
C PRO A 13 0.42 -23.66 -1.49
N PRO A 14 -0.59 -24.18 -0.78
CA PRO A 14 -1.37 -23.41 0.18
C PRO A 14 -0.50 -22.72 1.24
N GLY A 15 0.68 -23.29 1.55
CA GLY A 15 1.69 -22.67 2.41
C GLY A 15 2.16 -21.29 1.93
N ILE A 16 2.42 -21.10 0.62
CA ILE A 16 2.88 -19.82 0.07
C ILE A 16 1.78 -18.76 0.16
N LEU A 17 0.54 -19.14 -0.14
CA LEU A 17 -0.61 -18.24 -0.03
C LEU A 17 -0.83 -17.80 1.41
N ILE A 18 -0.77 -18.73 2.37
CA ILE A 18 -0.89 -18.43 3.80
C ILE A 18 0.23 -17.49 4.26
N THR A 19 1.49 -17.75 3.86
CA THR A 19 2.61 -16.86 4.19
C THR A 19 2.41 -15.46 3.65
N TYR A 20 1.92 -15.32 2.41
CA TYR A 20 1.64 -14.01 1.82
C TYR A 20 0.54 -13.26 2.57
N LEU A 21 -0.56 -13.93 2.92
CA LEU A 21 -1.65 -13.33 3.71
C LEU A 21 -1.17 -12.88 5.10
N ILE A 22 -0.35 -13.68 5.77
CA ILE A 22 0.26 -13.32 7.06
C ILE A 22 1.16 -12.10 6.90
N LEU A 23 2.02 -12.07 5.87
CA LEU A 23 2.92 -10.94 5.60
C LEU A 23 2.14 -9.64 5.36
N VAL A 24 1.05 -9.71 4.59
CA VAL A 24 0.16 -8.57 4.35
C VAL A 24 -0.50 -8.12 5.66
N GLY A 25 -0.99 -9.05 6.47
CA GLY A 25 -1.60 -8.74 7.78
C GLY A 25 -0.61 -8.07 8.75
N ILE A 26 0.62 -8.57 8.83
CA ILE A 26 1.70 -7.96 9.63
C ILE A 26 2.05 -6.58 9.09
N GLY A 27 2.20 -6.43 7.77
CA GLY A 27 2.46 -5.14 7.13
C GLY A 27 1.38 -4.10 7.41
N PHE A 28 0.11 -4.51 7.41
CA PHE A 28 -1.03 -3.67 7.76
C PHE A 28 -0.94 -3.17 9.21
N ILE A 29 -0.72 -4.08 10.16
CA ILE A 29 -0.59 -3.73 11.59
C ILE A 29 0.61 -2.80 11.80
N ALA A 30 1.75 -3.13 11.18
CA ALA A 30 2.95 -2.31 11.25
C ALA A 30 2.72 -0.90 10.69
N SER A 31 2.00 -0.78 9.57
CA SER A 31 1.66 0.53 8.96
C SER A 31 0.84 1.40 9.92
N VAL A 32 -0.16 0.84 10.59
CA VAL A 32 -0.97 1.57 11.59
C VAL A 32 -0.13 2.02 12.78
N LEU A 33 0.79 1.16 13.26
CA LEU A 33 1.70 1.50 14.35
C LEU A 33 2.69 2.60 13.96
N PHE A 34 3.25 2.54 12.75
CA PHE A 34 4.17 3.56 12.23
C PHE A 34 3.47 4.89 12.00
N LEU A 35 2.21 4.87 11.51
CA LEU A 35 1.39 6.06 11.43
C LEU A 35 1.23 6.70 12.81
N LYS A 36 0.94 5.91 13.85
CA LYS A 36 0.85 6.38 15.23
C LYS A 36 2.16 7.00 15.72
N LEU A 37 3.30 6.36 15.46
CA LEU A 37 4.62 6.91 15.79
C LEU A 37 4.86 8.25 15.10
N GLY A 38 4.50 8.36 13.82
CA GLY A 38 4.60 9.61 13.08
C GLY A 38 3.73 10.72 13.64
N LEU A 39 2.49 10.43 14.03
CA LEU A 39 1.60 11.40 14.68
C LEU A 39 2.14 11.87 16.04
N ILE A 40 2.78 10.98 16.80
CA ILE A 40 3.45 11.33 18.06
C ILE A 40 4.62 12.27 17.78
N PHE A 41 5.45 11.95 16.79
CA PHE A 41 6.61 12.76 16.40
C PHE A 41 6.23 14.19 16.03
N VAL A 42 5.17 14.37 15.25
CA VAL A 42 4.70 15.70 14.82
C VAL A 42 3.77 16.40 15.81
N LYS A 43 3.53 15.79 16.99
CA LYS A 43 2.64 16.28 18.03
C LYS A 43 1.24 16.64 17.49
N ALA A 44 0.60 15.68 16.82
CA ALA A 44 -0.74 15.86 16.27
C ALA A 44 -1.74 16.40 17.31
N GLU A 45 -2.51 17.41 16.94
CA GLU A 45 -3.36 18.13 17.89
C GLU A 45 -4.61 17.33 18.28
N ARG A 46 -5.18 16.58 17.33
CA ARG A 46 -6.47 15.91 17.49
C ARG A 46 -6.43 14.44 17.05
N ASN A 47 -7.40 13.65 17.51
CA ASN A 47 -7.72 12.32 16.97
C ASN A 47 -6.57 11.29 16.95
N ARG A 48 -5.72 11.27 17.98
CA ARG A 48 -4.58 10.32 18.10
C ARG A 48 -4.95 8.88 18.52
N GLY A 49 -6.21 8.61 18.79
CA GLY A 49 -6.68 7.30 19.25
C GLY A 49 -6.63 6.23 18.15
N PHE A 50 -6.49 4.96 18.52
CA PHE A 50 -6.46 3.83 17.57
C PHE A 50 -7.67 3.79 16.64
N LYS A 51 -8.87 4.14 17.13
CA LYS A 51 -10.07 4.27 16.29
C LYS A 51 -9.84 5.19 15.09
N TRP A 52 -9.25 6.36 15.31
CA TRP A 52 -9.02 7.36 14.27
C TRP A 52 -7.83 7.01 13.38
N LEU A 53 -6.81 6.38 13.93
CA LEU A 53 -5.69 5.82 13.17
C LEU A 53 -6.17 4.80 12.14
N SER A 54 -6.97 3.83 12.57
CA SER A 54 -7.52 2.80 11.68
C SER A 54 -8.45 3.40 10.63
N ILE A 55 -9.27 4.39 10.98
CA ILE A 55 -10.12 5.10 10.01
C ILE A 55 -9.27 5.84 8.97
N SER A 56 -8.25 6.60 9.39
CA SER A 56 -7.37 7.30 8.45
C SER A 56 -6.66 6.33 7.51
N PHE A 57 -6.18 5.21 8.06
CA PHE A 57 -5.50 4.20 7.27
C PHE A 57 -6.42 3.48 6.28
N LEU A 58 -7.65 3.15 6.71
CA LEU A 58 -8.65 2.55 5.82
C LEU A 58 -9.00 3.49 4.67
N ILE A 59 -9.16 4.79 4.94
CA ILE A 59 -9.42 5.79 3.89
C ILE A 59 -8.27 5.83 2.88
N GLN A 60 -7.01 5.83 3.35
CA GLN A 60 -5.84 5.80 2.46
C GLN A 60 -5.82 4.54 1.60
N VAL A 61 -6.05 3.37 2.18
CA VAL A 61 -6.15 2.10 1.43
C VAL A 61 -7.23 2.16 0.36
N VAL A 62 -8.42 2.68 0.70
CA VAL A 62 -9.53 2.83 -0.24
C VAL A 62 -9.19 3.81 -1.35
N VAL A 63 -8.59 4.96 -1.03
CA VAL A 63 -8.15 5.95 -2.03
C VAL A 63 -7.14 5.32 -2.97
N ILE A 64 -6.09 4.69 -2.45
CA ILE A 64 -5.04 4.03 -3.26
C ILE A 64 -5.67 2.97 -4.15
N PHE A 65 -6.60 2.17 -3.63
CA PHE A 65 -7.30 1.15 -4.40
C PHE A 65 -8.16 1.76 -5.51
N MET A 66 -8.92 2.82 -5.21
CA MET A 66 -9.77 3.51 -6.20
C MET A 66 -8.93 4.20 -7.27
N MET A 67 -7.76 4.75 -6.93
CA MET A 67 -6.86 5.31 -7.91
C MET A 67 -6.11 4.25 -8.71
N GLY A 68 -5.72 3.14 -8.09
CA GLY A 68 -4.98 2.06 -8.74
C GLY A 68 -5.84 1.17 -9.63
N SER A 69 -7.11 0.94 -9.26
CA SER A 69 -7.98 0.00 -9.95
C SER A 69 -8.20 0.31 -11.44
N PRO A 70 -8.36 1.56 -11.90
CA PRO A 70 -8.46 1.85 -13.34
C PRO A 70 -7.18 1.47 -14.10
N PHE A 71 -6.00 1.66 -13.50
CA PHE A 71 -4.73 1.25 -14.12
C PHE A 71 -4.61 -0.26 -14.21
N ILE A 72 -5.07 -0.98 -13.18
CA ILE A 72 -5.14 -2.44 -13.20
C ILE A 72 -6.09 -2.91 -14.30
N LEU A 73 -7.28 -2.32 -14.40
CA LEU A 73 -8.26 -2.66 -15.43
C LEU A 73 -7.75 -2.39 -16.85
N LEU A 74 -7.12 -1.24 -17.07
CA LEU A 74 -6.51 -0.90 -18.36
C LEU A 74 -5.32 -1.83 -18.69
N GLY A 75 -4.57 -2.28 -17.68
CA GLY A 75 -3.55 -3.31 -17.86
C GLY A 75 -4.12 -4.67 -18.26
N ILE A 76 -5.24 -5.08 -17.65
CA ILE A 76 -5.96 -6.32 -18.01
C ILE A 76 -6.54 -6.23 -19.42
N ALA A 77 -7.00 -5.06 -19.85
CA ALA A 77 -7.49 -4.81 -21.19
C ALA A 77 -6.38 -4.69 -22.26
N GLU A 78 -5.12 -4.96 -21.89
CA GLU A 78 -3.94 -4.84 -22.76
C GLU A 78 -3.77 -3.44 -23.40
N ALA A 79 -4.40 -2.41 -22.81
CA ALA A 79 -4.34 -1.04 -23.32
C ALA A 79 -2.93 -0.43 -23.21
N TYR A 80 -2.09 -1.02 -22.37
CA TYR A 80 -0.70 -0.65 -22.19
C TYR A 80 0.20 -1.71 -22.84
N ASN A 81 0.61 -1.48 -24.09
CA ASN A 81 1.56 -2.31 -24.86
C ASN A 81 2.91 -2.51 -24.14
N GLY A 82 2.96 -3.37 -23.10
CA GLY A 82 4.13 -3.60 -22.25
C GLY A 82 4.17 -2.79 -20.94
N GLY A 83 3.09 -2.08 -20.57
CA GLY A 83 2.97 -1.37 -19.28
C GLY A 83 2.70 0.14 -19.39
N PRO A 84 2.19 0.77 -18.31
CA PRO A 84 1.82 2.18 -18.34
C PRO A 84 3.05 3.08 -18.55
N SER A 85 2.85 4.21 -19.24
CA SER A 85 3.94 5.15 -19.47
C SER A 85 4.54 5.65 -18.13
N PRO A 86 5.87 5.83 -18.03
CA PRO A 86 6.50 6.30 -16.78
C PRO A 86 5.90 7.63 -16.28
N GLY A 87 5.52 8.53 -17.18
CA GLY A 87 4.88 9.80 -16.83
C GLY A 87 3.54 9.62 -16.13
N LEU A 88 2.73 8.65 -16.58
CA LEU A 88 1.45 8.31 -15.95
C LEU A 88 1.65 7.73 -14.55
N ILE A 89 2.64 6.84 -14.38
CA ILE A 89 2.99 6.27 -13.08
C ILE A 89 3.41 7.37 -12.09
N ILE A 90 4.32 8.26 -12.51
CA ILE A 90 4.80 9.36 -11.68
C ILE A 90 3.63 10.27 -11.28
N PHE A 91 2.76 10.64 -12.24
CA PHE A 91 1.60 11.47 -11.98
C PHE A 91 0.68 10.86 -10.92
N VAL A 92 0.37 9.57 -11.04
CA VAL A 92 -0.47 8.85 -10.07
C VAL A 92 0.17 8.81 -8.69
N ILE A 93 1.48 8.54 -8.61
CA ILE A 93 2.21 8.52 -7.33
C ILE A 93 2.15 9.89 -6.66
N VAL A 94 2.38 10.98 -7.40
CA VAL A 94 2.34 12.34 -6.84
C VAL A 94 0.94 12.68 -6.31
N ILE A 95 -0.11 12.36 -7.08
CA ILE A 95 -1.49 12.56 -6.63
C ILE A 95 -1.81 11.70 -5.40
N ALA A 96 -1.33 10.44 -5.35
CA ALA A 96 -1.53 9.53 -4.22
C ALA A 96 -0.95 10.11 -2.93
N ILE A 97 0.32 10.52 -2.99
CA ILE A 97 1.04 11.12 -1.86
C ILE A 97 0.30 12.37 -1.39
N PHE A 98 -0.13 13.22 -2.33
CA PHE A 98 -0.87 14.44 -2.00
C PHE A 98 -2.18 14.14 -1.28
N ILE A 99 -2.98 13.18 -1.76
CA ILE A 99 -4.25 12.82 -1.12
C ILE A 99 -3.98 12.21 0.26
N ASP A 100 -3.02 11.30 0.40
CA ASP A 100 -2.71 10.67 1.67
C ASP A 100 -2.25 11.68 2.72
N MET A 101 -1.38 12.63 2.34
CA MET A 101 -0.95 13.72 3.20
C MET A 101 -2.12 14.61 3.63
N ASN A 102 -3.09 14.85 2.74
CA ASN A 102 -4.30 15.60 3.07
C ASN A 102 -5.22 14.83 4.01
N VAL A 103 -5.41 13.52 3.80
CA VAL A 103 -6.19 12.66 4.70
C VAL A 103 -5.62 12.71 6.12
N ILE A 104 -4.30 12.57 6.27
CA ILE A 104 -3.62 12.67 7.57
C ILE A 104 -3.85 14.05 8.18
N ASN A 105 -3.63 15.11 7.40
CA ASN A 105 -3.77 16.49 7.88
C ASN A 105 -5.21 16.80 8.33
N VAL A 106 -6.21 16.40 7.55
CA VAL A 106 -7.63 16.67 7.85
C VAL A 106 -8.07 15.91 9.10
N ILE A 107 -7.69 14.64 9.24
CA ILE A 107 -8.14 13.79 10.36
C ILE A 107 -7.40 14.14 11.65
N HIS A 108 -6.08 14.32 11.59
CA HIS A 108 -5.21 14.42 12.76
C HIS A 108 -4.77 15.86 13.08
N ARG A 109 -5.10 16.83 12.22
CA ARG A 109 -4.72 18.26 12.34
C ARG A 109 -3.22 18.44 12.57
N THR A 110 -2.41 17.84 11.72
CA THR A 110 -0.94 17.92 11.81
C THR A 110 -0.37 19.14 11.11
N GLY A 111 -1.06 19.70 10.11
CA GLY A 111 -0.52 20.68 9.17
C GLY A 111 0.10 20.00 7.94
N LEU A 112 -0.10 20.56 6.74
CA LEU A 112 0.27 19.93 5.47
C LEU A 112 1.75 19.55 5.38
N PHE A 113 2.67 20.42 5.81
CA PHE A 113 4.10 20.12 5.78
C PHE A 113 4.51 19.08 6.83
N LYS A 114 3.78 18.99 7.94
CA LYS A 114 4.08 18.02 9.00
C LYS A 114 3.48 16.65 8.70
N SER A 115 2.41 16.55 7.91
CA SER A 115 1.82 15.26 7.53
C SER A 115 2.72 14.39 6.67
N ILE A 116 3.78 14.94 6.09
CA ILE A 116 4.80 14.17 5.36
C ILE A 116 5.50 13.14 6.27
N TRP A 117 5.72 13.47 7.55
CA TRP A 117 6.42 12.57 8.47
C TRP A 117 5.61 11.31 8.79
N PRO A 118 4.33 11.41 9.24
CA PRO A 118 3.48 10.23 9.40
C PRO A 118 3.29 9.46 8.09
N PHE A 119 3.19 10.14 6.95
CA PHE A 119 3.10 9.48 5.64
C PHE A 119 4.35 8.63 5.34
N MET A 120 5.55 9.22 5.43
CA MET A 120 6.81 8.54 5.15
C MET A 120 7.03 7.34 6.08
N LEU A 121 6.71 7.48 7.37
CA LEU A 121 6.82 6.36 8.31
C LEU A 121 5.84 5.23 7.99
N MET A 122 4.61 5.56 7.64
CA MET A 122 3.60 4.57 7.23
C MET A 122 3.99 3.85 5.93
N ALA A 123 4.68 4.53 5.01
CA ALA A 123 5.11 3.94 3.75
C ALA A 123 6.19 2.85 3.92
N ILE A 124 6.99 2.91 5.00
CA ILE A 124 8.09 1.96 5.24
C ILE A 124 7.60 0.51 5.34
N PRO A 125 6.62 0.17 6.22
CA PRO A 125 6.09 -1.19 6.27
C PRO A 125 5.45 -1.64 4.96
N ILE A 126 4.77 -0.74 4.23
CA ILE A 126 4.16 -1.05 2.93
C ILE A 126 5.24 -1.44 1.93
N ALA A 127 6.30 -0.63 1.80
CA ALA A 127 7.41 -0.90 0.90
C ALA A 127 8.13 -2.20 1.28
N ALA A 128 8.32 -2.46 2.57
CA ALA A 128 8.89 -3.70 3.05
C ALA A 128 8.02 -4.91 2.66
N THR A 129 6.71 -4.86 2.93
CA THR A 129 5.76 -5.94 2.58
C THR A 129 5.76 -6.22 1.08
N VAL A 130 5.74 -5.17 0.24
CA VAL A 130 5.79 -5.34 -1.22
C VAL A 130 7.14 -5.93 -1.66
N GLY A 131 8.26 -5.42 -1.13
CA GLY A 131 9.59 -5.92 -1.45
C GLY A 131 9.78 -7.39 -1.06
N PHE A 132 9.35 -7.77 0.14
CA PHE A 132 9.35 -9.17 0.59
C PHE A 132 8.42 -10.04 -0.25
N GLY A 133 7.24 -9.55 -0.64
CA GLY A 133 6.33 -10.26 -1.54
C GLY A 133 6.98 -10.60 -2.88
N ILE A 134 7.64 -9.63 -3.51
CA ILE A 134 8.38 -9.81 -4.77
C ILE A 134 9.53 -10.81 -4.59
N MET A 135 10.25 -10.74 -3.46
CA MET A 135 11.35 -11.67 -3.16
C MET A 135 10.85 -13.11 -3.00
N ILE A 136 9.74 -13.31 -2.28
CA ILE A 136 9.12 -14.64 -2.09
C ILE A 136 8.67 -15.21 -3.44
N GLU A 137 8.08 -14.40 -4.33
CA GLU A 137 7.70 -14.84 -5.67
C GLU A 137 8.92 -15.33 -6.47
N ARG A 138 10.01 -14.56 -6.46
CA ARG A 138 11.25 -14.92 -7.16
C ARG A 138 11.88 -16.20 -6.60
N LEU A 139 11.82 -16.41 -5.29
CA LEU A 139 12.32 -17.64 -4.65
C LEU A 139 11.40 -18.84 -4.88
N GLY A 140 10.09 -18.64 -4.89
CA GLY A 140 9.10 -19.69 -5.20
C GLY A 140 9.20 -20.19 -6.65
N LEU A 141 9.60 -19.30 -7.58
CA LEU A 141 9.95 -19.68 -8.96
C LEU A 141 11.25 -20.50 -9.04
N PHE A 142 12.21 -20.29 -8.13
CA PHE A 142 13.48 -21.04 -8.10
C PHE A 142 13.35 -22.47 -7.56
N ILE A 143 12.33 -22.76 -6.75
CA ILE A 143 12.09 -24.10 -6.17
C ILE A 143 11.31 -25.02 -7.14
N ARG A 144 10.78 -24.46 -8.25
CA ARG A 144 10.04 -25.20 -9.28
C ARG A 144 10.91 -25.71 -10.44
N PHE A 145 12.23 -25.56 -10.38
CA PHE A 145 13.20 -26.10 -11.35
C PHE A 145 14.10 -27.16 -10.73
#